data_AF-A0A5E7ZZ65-F1
#
_entry.id   AF-A0A5E7ZZ65-F1
#
_cell.length_a   1.000
_cell.length_b   1.000
_cell.length_c   1.000
_cell.angle_alpha   90.00
_cell.angle_beta   90.00
_cell.angle_gamma   90.00
#
_symmetry.space_group_name_H-M   'P 1'
#
loop_
_entity.id
_entity.type
_entity.pdbx_description
1 polymer ?
#
loop_
_entity_poly.entity_id
_entity_poly.type
_entity_poly.pdbx_seq_one_letter_code
_entity_poly.pdbx_strand_id
1 'polypeptide(L)'
;MEKLTLSVRDKSKISWAKSFAKMNNTSLSQLFETYIDSLIQFDEKKVTLSKEIKSLKQPGQRPNAKEIERHLQQRRNRVGKSSMK
;
A
#
# COMPACT_ATOMS: atom_id res chain seq x y z
N MET A 1 -20.40 18.31 -12.93
CA MET A 1 -19.25 18.53 -12.04
C MET A 1 -19.80 19.23 -10.80
N GLU A 2 -19.86 18.52 -9.67
CA GLU A 2 -20.32 19.09 -8.41
C GLU A 2 -19.20 19.91 -7.77
N LYS A 3 -19.55 21.00 -7.08
CA LYS A 3 -18.57 21.89 -6.44
C LYS A 3 -18.72 21.80 -4.93
N LEU A 4 -17.62 21.47 -4.25
CA LEU A 4 -17.53 21.45 -2.79
C LEU A 4 -16.83 22.71 -2.30
N THR A 5 -17.46 23.46 -1.39
CA THR A 5 -16.83 24.60 -0.71
C THR A 5 -16.44 24.21 0.70
N LEU A 6 -15.16 24.37 1.05
CA LEU A 6 -14.61 23.99 2.34
C LEU A 6 -14.15 25.21 3.14
N SER A 7 -14.49 25.23 4.43
CA SER A 7 -13.98 26.22 5.37
C SER A 7 -12.95 25.57 6.29
N VAL A 8 -11.69 26.02 6.20
CA VAL A 8 -10.60 25.54 7.05
C VAL A 8 -10.34 26.57 8.15
N ARG A 9 -10.47 26.16 9.41
CA ARG A 9 -10.32 27.05 10.58
C ARG A 9 -8.93 27.66 10.69
N ASP A 10 -7.92 26.91 10.28
CA ASP A 10 -6.52 27.28 10.42
C ASP A 10 -5.92 27.71 9.08
N LYS A 11 -5.62 29.01 8.96
CA LYS A 11 -5.02 29.60 7.76
C LYS A 11 -3.60 29.09 7.49
N SER A 12 -2.86 28.67 8.53
CA SER A 12 -1.50 28.15 8.36
C SER A 12 -1.50 26.86 7.52
N LYS A 13 -2.52 26.00 7.70
CA LYS A 13 -2.72 24.78 6.91
C LYS A 13 -2.97 25.09 5.44
N ILE A 14 -3.74 26.14 5.15
CA ILE A 14 -3.97 26.59 3.76
C ILE A 14 -2.66 27.06 3.13
N SER A 15 -1.87 27.85 3.87
CA SER A 15 -0.57 28.34 3.38
C SER A 15 0.40 27.20 3.09
N TRP A 16 0.53 26.27 4.04
CA TRP A 16 1.36 25.07 3.85
C TRP A 16 0.92 24.25 2.64
N ALA A 17 -0.37 23.98 2.50
CA ALA A 17 -0.90 23.16 1.41
C ALA A 17 -0.70 23.83 0.04
N LYS A 18 -0.82 25.17 -0.05
CA LYS A 18 -0.48 25.93 -1.27
C LYS A 18 0.99 25.80 -1.63
N SER A 19 1.88 25.92 -0.65
CA SER A 19 3.32 25.77 -0.87
C SER A 19 3.67 24.36 -1.32
N PHE A 20 3.09 23.33 -0.69
CA PHE A 20 3.26 21.94 -1.08
C PHE A 20 2.78 21.69 -2.51
N ALA A 21 1.61 22.19 -2.89
CA ALA A 21 1.06 22.06 -4.22
C ALA A 21 1.99 22.69 -5.28
N LYS A 22 2.52 23.88 -4.99
CA LYS A 22 3.48 24.58 -5.86
C LYS A 22 4.78 23.78 -6.05
N MET A 23 5.34 23.24 -4.96
CA MET A 23 6.57 22.44 -5.03
C MET A 23 6.40 21.17 -5.86
N ASN A 24 5.21 20.57 -5.86
CA ASN A 24 4.91 19.33 -6.57
C ASN A 24 4.20 19.55 -7.91
N ASN A 25 4.19 20.79 -8.42
CA ASN A 25 3.53 21.18 -9.68
C ASN A 25 2.09 20.64 -9.81
N THR A 26 1.31 20.79 -8.74
CA THR A 26 -0.06 20.27 -8.65
C THR A 26 -1.02 21.33 -8.08
N SER A 27 -2.32 21.04 -8.09
CA SER A 27 -3.36 21.90 -7.53
C SER A 27 -3.88 21.37 -6.19
N LEU A 28 -4.41 22.27 -5.36
CA LEU A 28 -5.08 21.90 -4.10
C LEU A 28 -6.27 20.97 -4.34
N SER A 29 -7.04 21.22 -5.41
CA SER A 29 -8.18 20.39 -5.78
C SER A 29 -7.73 18.97 -6.12
N GLN A 30 -6.67 18.84 -6.92
CA GLN A 30 -6.12 17.52 -7.30
C GLN A 30 -5.61 16.78 -6.07
N LEU A 31 -4.90 17.46 -5.17
CA LEU A 31 -4.43 16.86 -3.91
C LEU A 31 -5.59 16.37 -3.05
N PHE A 32 -6.66 17.15 -2.96
CA PHE A 32 -7.83 16.79 -2.20
C PHE A 32 -8.56 15.59 -2.82
N GLU A 33 -8.84 15.62 -4.13
CA GLU A 33 -9.48 14.52 -4.85
C GLU A 33 -8.67 13.22 -4.71
N THR A 34 -7.35 13.30 -4.94
CA THR A 34 -6.46 12.14 -4.79
C THR A 34 -6.47 11.59 -3.37
N TYR A 35 -6.55 12.45 -2.37
CA TYR A 35 -6.67 12.02 -0.97
C TYR A 35 -8.02 11.34 -0.70
N ILE A 36 -9.13 11.91 -1.17
CA ILE A 36 -10.45 11.30 -1.03
C ILE A 36 -10.51 9.94 -1.74
N ASP A 37 -9.97 9.83 -2.95
CA ASP A 37 -9.85 8.57 -3.67
C ASP A 37 -9.06 7.53 -2.86
N SER A 38 -7.96 7.95 -2.22
CA SER A 38 -7.17 7.07 -1.37
C SER A 38 -7.95 6.55 -0.15
N LEU A 39 -8.84 7.38 0.42
CA LEU A 39 -9.70 6.98 1.53
C LEU A 39 -10.79 6.00 1.09
N ILE A 40 -11.39 6.24 -0.08
CA ILE A 40 -12.40 5.33 -0.68
C ILE A 40 -11.75 3.97 -0.98
N GLN A 41 -10.61 3.96 -1.66
CA GLN A 41 -9.86 2.73 -1.95
C GLN A 41 -9.40 2.01 -0.67
N PHE A 42 -9.10 2.74 0.39
CA PHE A 42 -8.76 2.14 1.68
C PHE A 42 -9.98 1.48 2.34
N ASP A 43 -11.16 2.10 2.26
CA ASP A 43 -12.41 1.52 2.80
C ASP A 43 -12.89 0.32 1.97
N GLU A 44 -12.74 0.37 0.63
CA GLU A 44 -12.93 -0.78 -0.27
C GLU A 44 -11.96 -1.93 0.07
N LYS A 45 -10.77 -1.61 0.57
CA LYS A 45 -9.83 -2.56 1.17
C LYS A 45 -10.21 -2.94 2.62
N LYS A 46 -11.50 -3.05 2.96
CA LYS A 46 -11.94 -4.17 3.79
C LYS A 46 -11.55 -5.45 3.04
N VAL A 47 -10.30 -5.85 3.21
CA VAL A 47 -9.67 -6.97 2.52
C VAL A 47 -10.51 -8.20 2.84
N THR A 48 -11.44 -8.50 1.94
CA THR A 48 -12.11 -9.78 1.93
C THR A 48 -11.03 -10.74 1.45
N LEU A 49 -10.19 -11.21 2.38
CA LEU A 49 -9.16 -12.18 2.09
C LEU A 49 -9.85 -13.30 1.30
N SER A 50 -9.40 -13.54 0.07
CA SER A 50 -9.98 -14.58 -0.77
C SER A 50 -9.91 -15.92 -0.02
N LYS A 51 -10.79 -16.88 -0.35
CA LYS A 51 -10.81 -18.17 0.36
C LYS A 51 -9.43 -18.86 0.32
N GLU A 52 -8.68 -18.62 -0.76
CA GLU A 52 -7.32 -19.08 -1.00
C GLU A 52 -6.27 -18.40 -0.11
N ILE A 53 -6.44 -17.11 0.21
CA ILE A 53 -5.56 -16.41 1.14
C ILE A 53 -5.90 -16.79 2.59
N LYS A 54 -7.18 -16.98 2.91
CA LYS A 54 -7.64 -17.49 4.22
C LYS A 54 -7.20 -18.91 4.50
N SER A 55 -6.99 -19.74 3.46
CA SER A 55 -6.52 -21.12 3.60
C SER A 55 -5.01 -21.23 3.82
N LEU A 56 -4.27 -20.12 3.68
CA LEU A 56 -2.85 -20.08 4.06
C LEU A 56 -2.73 -20.28 5.57
N LYS A 57 -1.75 -21.09 6.00
CA LYS A 57 -1.58 -21.50 7.40
C LYS A 57 -1.40 -20.32 8.38
N GLN A 58 -0.94 -19.17 7.88
CA GLN A 58 -0.77 -17.90 8.61
C GLN A 58 -0.85 -16.69 7.65
N PRO A 59 -2.06 -16.22 7.28
CA PRO A 59 -2.18 -15.06 6.39
C PRO A 59 -1.62 -13.82 7.10
N GLY A 60 -0.62 -13.17 6.49
CA GLY A 60 -0.05 -11.92 6.99
C GLY A 60 1.15 -12.05 7.94
N GLN A 61 1.57 -13.26 8.35
CA GLN A 61 2.84 -13.42 9.07
C GLN A 61 4.00 -13.53 8.08
N ARG A 62 4.91 -12.56 8.12
CA ARG A 62 6.17 -12.62 7.38
C ARG A 62 7.13 -13.55 8.12
N PRO A 63 7.67 -14.61 7.47
CA PRO A 63 8.70 -15.46 8.08
C PRO A 63 9.93 -14.64 8.48
N ASN A 64 10.60 -15.04 9.55
CA ASN A 64 11.83 -14.37 9.97
C ASN A 64 12.99 -14.68 9.00
N ALA A 65 14.07 -13.89 9.04
CA ALA A 65 15.19 -14.02 8.11
C ALA A 65 15.81 -15.43 8.10
N LYS A 66 15.88 -16.11 9.26
CA LYS A 66 16.44 -17.46 9.39
C LYS A 66 15.56 -18.52 8.71
N GLU A 67 14.24 -18.37 8.79
CA GLU A 67 13.28 -19.25 8.11
C GLU A 67 13.34 -19.08 6.60
N ILE A 68 13.48 -17.84 6.13
CA ILE A 68 13.64 -17.52 4.70
C ILE A 68 14.92 -18.19 4.17
N GLU A 69 16.04 -18.02 4.86
CA GLU A 69 17.33 -18.59 4.45
C GLU A 69 17.29 -20.13 4.39
N ARG A 70 16.72 -20.76 5.42
CA ARG A 70 16.52 -22.22 5.45
C ARG A 70 15.70 -22.71 4.25
N HIS A 71 14.61 -22.02 3.91
CA HIS A 71 13.75 -22.37 2.79
C HIS A 71 14.47 -22.19 1.43
N LEU A 72 15.23 -21.12 1.28
CA LEU A 72 16.05 -20.87 0.08
C LEU A 72 17.12 -21.95 -0.11
N GLN A 73 17.77 -22.38 0.97
CA GLN A 73 18.79 -23.43 0.92
C GLN A 73 18.18 -24.79 0.53
N GLN A 74 17.00 -25.13 1.06
CA GLN A 74 16.27 -26.34 0.66
C GLN A 74 15.91 -26.33 -0.84
N ARG A 75 15.54 -25.16 -1.40
CA ARG A 75 15.25 -25.03 -2.83
C ARG A 75 16.50 -25.26 -3.70
N ARG A 76 17.63 -24.66 -3.33
CA ARG A 76 18.91 -24.85 -4.05
C ARG A 76 19.31 -26.32 -4.10
N ASN A 77 19.16 -27.03 -2.98
CA ASN A 77 19.50 -28.45 -2.87
C ASN A 77 18.57 -29.37 -3.72
N ARG A 78 17.32 -28.97 -3.94
CA ARG A 78 16.39 -29.71 -4.82
C ARG A 78 16.74 -29.55 -6.29
N VAL A 79 17.12 -28.35 -6.72
CA VAL A 79 17.54 -28.09 -8.10
C VAL A 79 18.85 -28.82 -8.42
N GLY A 80 19.81 -28.82 -7.49
CA GLY A 80 21.07 -29.54 -7.67
C GLY A 80 20.92 -31.06 -7.79
N LYS A 81 19.96 -31.67 -7.08
CA LYS A 81 19.67 -33.12 -7.19
C LYS A 81 18.94 -33.51 -8.46
N SER A 82 18.19 -32.60 -9.08
CA SER A 82 17.48 -32.85 -10.34
C SER A 82 18.40 -32.82 -11.57
N SER A 83 19.56 -32.19 -11.46
CA SER A 83 20.56 -32.09 -12.55
C SER A 83 21.59 -33.23 -12.56
N MET A 84 21.51 -34.15 -11.59
CA MET A 84 22.40 -35.31 -11.44
C MET A 84 21.69 -36.64 -11.80
N LYS A 85 20.52 -36.58 -12.43
CA LYS A 85 19.82 -37.74 -13.01
C LYS A 85 19.71 -37.59 -14.50
#